data_AF-A0A928HR24-F1
#
_entry.id   AF-A0A928HR24-F1
#
_cell.length_a   1.000
_cell.length_b   1.000
_cell.length_c   1.000
_cell.angle_alpha   90.00
_cell.angle_beta   90.00
_cell.angle_gamma   90.00
#
_symmetry.space_group_name_H-M   'P 1'
#
loop_
_entity.id
_entity.type
_entity.pdbx_description
1 polymer ?
#
loop_
_entity_poly.entity_id
_entity_poly.type
_entity_poly.pdbx_seq_one_letter_code
_entity_poly.pdbx_strand_id
1 'polypeptide(L)'
;MSQCYEWTNFDKRERLDNVWQCGLKLWESDFTGCGQNNAVLTLLSGRWSGDRLVWFGCEGLGYIKNDTPFKDLLLSIDFEEEYYTYADITGLFPDAAGKLGVDWSGDDGGRDVLYTGPFDTEVQWLRYVVNLDKKQFIDRERTAVHLVVPGEVWRDDLFPVLSVPFDWDPKTSYLGMWFGDRLTATNVRPPEEYEDLSYLKSERSVTTGLSNEEILAYVSEGAPEVTEDPSTPYRDTAWYKYANKRLDELIGLDFSGVIVS
;
A
#
# COMPACT_ATOMS: atom_id res chain seq x y z
N MET A 1 12.66 -16.25 6.66
CA MET A 1 11.70 -15.72 7.62
C MET A 1 10.77 -14.81 6.83
N SER A 2 9.45 -15.00 6.93
CA SER A 2 8.47 -14.17 6.22
C SER A 2 8.32 -12.84 6.95
N GLN A 3 8.57 -11.74 6.24
CA GLN A 3 8.37 -10.40 6.75
C GLN A 3 6.87 -10.09 6.74
N CYS A 4 6.24 -10.01 7.90
CA CYS A 4 4.81 -9.74 8.03
C CYS A 4 4.63 -8.42 8.77
N TYR A 5 3.82 -7.50 8.22
CA TYR A 5 3.59 -6.18 8.78
C TYR A 5 2.09 -5.86 8.89
N GLU A 6 1.75 -5.13 9.94
CA GLU A 6 0.39 -4.64 10.25
C GLU A 6 0.39 -3.13 10.34
N TRP A 7 -0.71 -2.53 9.89
CA TRP A 7 -0.91 -1.09 10.03
C TRP A 7 -1.45 -0.76 11.41
N THR A 8 -0.79 0.19 12.04
CA THR A 8 -1.05 0.59 13.41
C THR A 8 -1.25 2.10 13.46
N ASN A 9 -2.36 2.57 14.00
CA ASN A 9 -2.58 3.97 14.34
C ASN A 9 -2.01 4.24 15.72
N PHE A 10 -0.90 4.99 15.75
CA PHE A 10 -0.20 5.34 16.98
C PHE A 10 -1.04 6.25 17.89
N ASP A 11 -1.75 7.21 17.31
CA ASP A 11 -2.48 8.24 18.05
C ASP A 11 -3.72 7.69 18.76
N LYS A 12 -4.40 6.71 18.13
CA LYS A 12 -5.59 6.09 18.70
C LYS A 12 -5.34 4.78 19.43
N ARG A 13 -4.14 4.23 19.32
CA ARG A 13 -3.81 2.88 19.82
C ARG A 13 -4.71 1.81 19.19
N GLU A 14 -4.86 1.87 17.87
CA GLU A 14 -5.69 0.95 17.08
C GLU A 14 -4.80 0.23 16.04
N ARG A 15 -5.11 -1.03 15.70
CA ARG A 15 -4.38 -1.78 14.67
C ARG A 15 -5.32 -2.57 13.75
N LEU A 16 -4.76 -3.00 12.62
CA LEU A 16 -5.40 -3.87 11.64
C LEU A 16 -4.58 -5.15 11.43
N ASP A 17 -5.19 -6.28 11.76
CA ASP A 17 -4.64 -7.63 11.57
C ASP A 17 -4.69 -8.05 10.09
N ASN A 18 -3.87 -9.00 9.68
CA ASN A 18 -3.77 -9.41 8.29
C ASN A 18 -4.87 -10.41 7.88
N VAL A 19 -6.06 -9.89 7.60
CA VAL A 19 -7.19 -10.68 7.07
C VAL A 19 -7.37 -10.58 5.56
N TRP A 20 -6.65 -9.68 4.88
CA TRP A 20 -6.87 -9.38 3.46
C TRP A 20 -6.04 -10.26 2.52
N GLN A 21 -6.51 -10.36 1.28
CA GLN A 21 -5.77 -10.98 0.20
C GLN A 21 -4.66 -10.02 -0.23
N CYS A 22 -3.40 -10.40 0.01
CA CYS A 22 -2.20 -9.55 -0.11
C CYS A 22 -2.10 -8.47 0.99
N GLY A 23 -0.88 -8.15 1.43
CA GLY A 23 -0.66 -7.21 2.55
C GLY A 23 0.49 -7.56 3.50
N LEU A 24 0.95 -8.81 3.50
CA LEU A 24 1.91 -9.26 4.52
C LEU A 24 3.30 -8.62 4.36
N LYS A 25 3.83 -8.56 3.13
CA LYS A 25 5.16 -7.98 2.85
C LYS A 25 5.04 -6.63 2.16
N LEU A 26 6.12 -5.84 2.23
CA LEU A 26 6.16 -4.49 1.64
C LEU A 26 5.85 -4.51 0.17
N TRP A 27 6.59 -5.31 -0.58
CA TRP A 27 6.43 -5.43 -2.02
C TRP A 27 5.22 -6.26 -2.43
N GLU A 28 4.59 -6.99 -1.50
CA GLU A 28 3.29 -7.63 -1.75
C GLU A 28 2.12 -6.65 -1.51
N SER A 29 2.38 -5.55 -0.80
CA SER A 29 1.42 -4.50 -0.47
C SER A 29 1.52 -3.29 -1.40
N ASP A 30 2.59 -3.19 -2.19
CA ASP A 30 2.85 -2.12 -3.16
C ASP A 30 2.02 -2.32 -4.45
N PHE A 31 0.70 -2.42 -4.30
CA PHE A 31 -0.27 -2.49 -5.38
C PHE A 31 -1.57 -1.81 -4.97
N THR A 32 -2.12 -0.94 -5.83
CA THR A 32 -3.31 -0.14 -5.51
C THR A 32 -4.59 -0.95 -5.24
N GLY A 33 -4.61 -2.23 -5.64
CA GLY A 33 -5.69 -3.16 -5.31
C GLY A 33 -5.49 -3.90 -3.97
N CYS A 34 -4.42 -3.65 -3.22
CA CYS A 34 -4.18 -4.25 -1.91
C CYS A 34 -5.33 -3.94 -0.94
N GLY A 35 -6.04 -4.98 -0.50
CA GLY A 35 -7.20 -4.84 0.37
C GLY A 35 -6.86 -4.19 1.72
N GLN A 36 -5.72 -4.56 2.31
CA GLN A 36 -5.25 -3.98 3.57
C GLN A 36 -4.97 -2.48 3.43
N ASN A 37 -4.26 -2.05 2.39
CA ASN A 37 -4.00 -0.63 2.16
C ASN A 37 -5.31 0.13 1.96
N ASN A 38 -6.23 -0.39 1.15
CA ASN A 38 -7.52 0.25 0.92
C ASN A 38 -8.36 0.34 2.22
N ALA A 39 -8.28 -0.64 3.12
CA ALA A 39 -8.89 -0.56 4.45
C ALA A 39 -8.29 0.57 5.29
N VAL A 40 -6.95 0.70 5.32
CA VAL A 40 -6.26 1.79 6.02
C VAL A 40 -6.62 3.15 5.43
N LEU A 41 -6.63 3.28 4.10
CA LEU A 41 -7.01 4.52 3.41
C LEU A 41 -8.47 4.87 3.72
N THR A 42 -9.37 3.89 3.79
CA THR A 42 -10.76 4.10 4.22
C THR A 42 -10.80 4.74 5.61
N LEU A 43 -10.02 4.22 6.56
CA LEU A 43 -9.92 4.80 7.90
C LEU A 43 -9.31 6.21 7.86
N LEU A 44 -8.26 6.43 7.06
CA LEU A 44 -7.60 7.74 6.87
C LEU A 44 -8.50 8.80 6.22
N SER A 45 -9.55 8.40 5.50
CA SER A 45 -10.57 9.32 4.98
C SER A 45 -11.59 9.76 6.03
N GLY A 46 -11.62 9.08 7.18
CA GLY A 46 -12.58 9.30 8.25
C GLY A 46 -11.90 9.29 9.62
N ARG A 47 -12.11 8.22 10.39
CA ARG A 47 -11.73 8.19 11.81
C ARG A 47 -10.24 8.36 12.08
N TRP A 48 -9.35 7.94 11.17
CA TRP A 48 -7.90 8.08 11.29
C TRP A 48 -7.35 9.33 10.57
N SER A 49 -8.21 10.20 10.03
CA SER A 49 -7.78 11.36 9.27
C SER A 49 -6.90 12.29 10.11
N GLY A 50 -5.67 12.51 9.64
CA GLY A 50 -4.67 13.37 10.29
C GLY A 50 -3.89 12.70 11.42
N ASP A 51 -4.08 11.40 11.64
CA ASP A 51 -3.34 10.62 12.62
C ASP A 51 -2.01 10.11 12.02
N ARG A 52 -1.12 9.66 12.91
CA ARG A 52 0.18 9.05 12.60
C ARG A 52 0.06 7.53 12.56
N LEU A 53 0.52 6.95 11.46
CA LEU A 53 0.52 5.51 11.26
C LEU A 53 1.94 4.93 11.35
N VAL A 54 2.01 3.69 11.81
CA VAL A 54 3.20 2.85 11.85
C VAL A 54 2.87 1.55 11.14
N TRP A 55 3.73 1.14 10.22
CA TRP A 55 3.64 -0.16 9.59
C TRP A 55 4.66 -1.08 10.28
N PHE A 56 4.19 -1.84 11.27
CA PHE A 56 5.00 -2.57 12.25
C PHE A 56 4.91 -4.07 12.03
N GLY A 57 5.97 -4.81 12.32
CA GLY A 57 6.02 -6.24 12.00
C GLY A 57 7.24 -6.95 12.55
N CYS A 58 7.51 -8.16 12.06
CA CYS A 58 8.50 -9.07 12.64
C CYS A 58 9.98 -8.60 12.59
N GLU A 59 10.29 -7.48 11.93
CA GLU A 59 11.63 -6.86 11.95
C GLU A 59 11.75 -5.79 13.06
N GLY A 60 10.71 -5.62 13.90
CA GLY A 60 10.70 -4.71 15.05
C GLY A 60 10.83 -3.24 14.65
N LEU A 61 11.48 -2.40 15.47
CA LEU A 61 11.86 -1.03 15.10
C LEU A 61 13.38 -0.88 14.86
N GLY A 62 14.09 -2.00 14.71
CA GLY A 62 15.56 -2.05 14.77
C GLY A 62 16.31 -1.27 13.68
N TYR A 63 15.62 -0.84 12.62
CA TYR A 63 16.23 -0.19 11.46
C TYR A 63 15.62 1.17 11.10
N ILE A 64 14.99 1.89 12.06
CA ILE A 64 14.47 3.24 11.77
C ILE A 64 15.63 4.20 11.47
N LYS A 65 15.80 4.54 10.19
CA LYS A 65 16.80 5.52 9.73
C LYS A 65 16.26 6.94 9.57
N ASN A 66 14.95 7.15 9.60
CA ASN A 66 14.35 8.48 9.52
C ASN A 66 14.78 9.32 10.74
N ASP A 67 14.92 10.64 10.61
CA ASP A 67 15.32 11.57 11.67
C ASP A 67 14.14 12.46 12.10
N THR A 68 12.91 11.94 11.96
CA THR A 68 11.71 12.65 12.40
C THR A 68 11.62 12.67 13.93
N PRO A 69 11.07 13.73 14.55
CA PRO A 69 10.78 13.74 15.99
C PRO A 69 9.89 12.57 16.43
N PHE A 70 9.11 12.00 15.51
CA PHE A 70 8.30 10.82 15.75
C PHE A 70 9.13 9.56 16.03
N LYS A 71 10.31 9.41 15.41
CA LYS A 71 11.22 8.31 15.73
C LYS A 71 11.64 8.37 17.20
N ASP A 72 12.04 9.54 17.68
CA ASP A 72 12.49 9.67 19.08
C ASP A 72 11.36 9.33 20.05
N LEU A 73 10.13 9.72 19.71
CA LEU A 73 8.94 9.34 20.47
C LEU A 73 8.73 7.81 20.46
N LEU A 74 8.78 7.17 19.29
CA LEU A 74 8.64 5.71 19.18
C LEU A 74 9.73 4.94 19.91
N LEU A 75 10.98 5.40 19.85
CA LEU A 75 12.12 4.77 20.52
C LEU A 75 12.15 5.05 22.04
N SER A 76 11.36 6.02 22.52
CA SER A 76 11.25 6.33 23.95
C SER A 76 10.32 5.39 24.72
N ILE A 77 9.60 4.51 24.01
CA ILE A 77 8.66 3.54 24.56
C ILE A 77 9.03 2.13 24.12
N ASP A 78 8.57 1.12 24.86
CA ASP A 78 8.54 -0.25 24.36
C ASP A 78 7.37 -0.39 23.39
N PHE A 79 7.61 0.00 22.13
CA PHE A 79 6.56 0.00 21.12
C PHE A 79 6.05 -1.41 20.82
N GLU A 80 6.90 -2.43 20.94
CA GLU A 80 6.47 -3.82 20.75
C GLU A 80 5.50 -4.25 21.85
N GLU A 81 5.79 -3.94 23.12
CA GLU A 81 4.87 -4.17 24.23
C GLU A 81 3.56 -3.37 24.05
N GLU A 82 3.64 -2.09 23.71
CA GLU A 82 2.47 -1.24 23.49
C GLU A 82 1.62 -1.76 22.32
N TYR A 83 2.23 -2.17 21.21
CA TYR A 83 1.54 -2.68 20.03
C TYR A 83 0.58 -3.84 20.35
N TYR A 84 1.00 -4.79 21.20
CA TYR A 84 0.14 -5.91 21.61
C TYR A 84 -1.05 -5.48 22.47
N THR A 85 -1.03 -4.28 23.04
CA THR A 85 -2.15 -3.69 23.78
C THR A 85 -3.13 -2.90 22.91
N TYR A 86 -2.79 -2.64 21.64
CA TYR A 86 -3.63 -1.82 20.78
C TYR A 86 -4.91 -2.56 20.41
N ALA A 87 -6.00 -1.79 20.32
CA ALA A 87 -7.29 -2.34 19.94
C ALA A 87 -7.25 -2.81 18.48
N ASP A 88 -7.48 -4.11 18.28
CA ASP A 88 -7.70 -4.66 16.94
C ASP A 88 -9.09 -4.24 16.45
N ILE A 89 -9.12 -3.39 15.44
CA ILE A 89 -10.36 -2.86 14.85
C ILE A 89 -10.69 -3.53 13.50
N THR A 90 -10.03 -4.63 13.16
CA THR A 90 -10.26 -5.36 11.91
C THR A 90 -11.71 -5.83 11.77
N GLY A 91 -12.37 -6.13 12.90
CA GLY A 91 -13.80 -6.46 12.98
C GLY A 91 -14.76 -5.35 12.54
N LEU A 92 -14.30 -4.13 12.24
CA LEU A 92 -15.12 -3.11 11.58
C LEU A 92 -15.47 -3.48 10.13
N PHE A 93 -14.65 -4.30 9.47
CA PHE A 93 -14.78 -4.58 8.04
C PHE A 93 -15.50 -5.91 7.78
N PRO A 94 -16.49 -5.96 6.87
CA PRO A 94 -17.14 -7.21 6.47
C PRO A 94 -16.18 -8.31 6.01
N ASP A 95 -15.04 -7.93 5.40
CA ASP A 95 -13.97 -8.85 5.00
C ASP A 95 -13.40 -9.70 6.14
N ALA A 96 -13.54 -9.24 7.39
CA ALA A 96 -13.10 -9.96 8.58
C ALA A 96 -14.12 -11.01 9.07
N ALA A 97 -15.36 -10.99 8.57
CA ALA A 97 -16.41 -11.87 9.04
C ALA A 97 -16.06 -13.35 8.84
N GLY A 98 -16.14 -14.12 9.91
CA GLY A 98 -15.80 -15.55 9.91
C GLY A 98 -14.30 -15.85 9.89
N LYS A 99 -13.44 -14.84 9.95
CA LYS A 99 -11.99 -14.99 10.11
C LYS A 99 -11.58 -14.91 11.58
N LEU A 100 -10.43 -15.50 11.88
CA LEU A 100 -9.80 -15.44 13.19
C LEU A 100 -8.81 -14.27 13.18
N GLY A 101 -8.89 -13.44 14.22
CA GLY A 101 -7.81 -12.53 14.62
C GLY A 101 -7.05 -13.11 15.81
N VAL A 102 -5.97 -12.45 16.20
CA VAL A 102 -5.21 -12.84 17.39
C VAL A 102 -5.46 -11.85 18.54
N ASP A 103 -6.00 -12.38 19.64
CA ASP A 103 -6.12 -11.68 20.91
C ASP A 103 -4.82 -11.85 21.73
N TRP A 104 -4.09 -10.76 21.90
CA TRP A 104 -2.83 -10.71 22.65
C TRP A 104 -3.00 -10.34 24.13
N SER A 105 -4.22 -10.23 24.64
CA SER A 105 -4.51 -9.75 26.01
C SER A 105 -4.12 -10.72 27.16
N GLY A 106 -3.29 -11.74 26.90
CA GLY A 106 -2.85 -12.72 27.90
C GLY A 106 -1.40 -13.22 27.72
N ASP A 107 -0.86 -13.84 28.77
CA ASP A 107 0.55 -14.27 28.89
C ASP A 107 0.99 -15.39 27.92
N ASP A 108 0.06 -15.98 27.15
CA ASP A 108 0.25 -17.26 26.44
C ASP A 108 0.38 -17.16 24.91
N GLY A 109 1.05 -16.12 24.38
CA GLY A 109 1.43 -16.08 22.95
C GLY A 109 0.28 -15.92 21.95
N GLY A 110 -0.79 -15.26 22.35
CA GLY A 110 -1.94 -14.94 21.50
C GLY A 110 -2.98 -16.06 21.44
N ARG A 111 -4.27 -15.71 21.40
CA ARG A 111 -5.39 -16.66 21.22
C ARG A 111 -6.17 -16.31 19.96
N ASP A 112 -6.48 -17.32 19.16
CA ASP A 112 -7.35 -17.15 18.01
C ASP A 112 -8.77 -16.81 18.48
N VAL A 113 -9.27 -15.66 18.06
CA VAL A 113 -10.62 -15.18 18.38
C VAL A 113 -11.33 -14.78 17.09
N LEU A 114 -12.58 -15.21 16.92
CA LEU A 114 -13.39 -14.79 15.77
C LEU A 114 -13.71 -13.31 15.88
N TYR A 115 -13.60 -12.59 14.76
CA TYR A 115 -14.18 -11.26 14.68
C TYR A 115 -15.70 -11.34 14.84
N THR A 116 -16.25 -10.47 15.69
CA THR A 116 -17.68 -10.45 16.02
C THR A 116 -18.42 -9.24 15.48
N GLY A 117 -17.71 -8.30 14.84
CA GLY A 117 -18.29 -7.11 14.25
C GLY A 117 -17.77 -5.82 14.88
N PRO A 118 -18.35 -4.67 14.51
CA PRO A 118 -19.67 -4.49 13.89
C PRO A 118 -19.81 -4.79 12.39
N PHE A 119 -18.72 -4.95 11.62
CA PHE A 119 -18.76 -5.19 10.17
C PHE A 119 -19.55 -4.13 9.37
N ASP A 120 -19.47 -2.87 9.78
CA ASP A 120 -20.25 -1.76 9.21
C ASP A 120 -19.42 -0.79 8.37
N THR A 121 -18.14 -1.09 8.16
CA THR A 121 -17.21 -0.27 7.38
C THR A 121 -16.84 -0.98 6.09
N GLU A 122 -17.37 -0.50 4.96
CA GLU A 122 -17.00 -0.98 3.63
C GLU A 122 -15.64 -0.44 3.20
N VAL A 123 -14.78 -1.30 2.67
CA VAL A 123 -13.48 -0.90 2.11
C VAL A 123 -13.70 -0.05 0.86
N GLN A 124 -13.08 1.12 0.81
CA GLN A 124 -13.14 2.05 -0.30
C GLN A 124 -11.80 2.14 -1.02
N TRP A 125 -11.86 2.17 -2.35
CA TRP A 125 -10.73 2.60 -3.15
C TRP A 125 -10.70 4.12 -3.20
N LEU A 126 -9.69 4.73 -2.60
CA LEU A 126 -9.51 6.18 -2.54
C LEU A 126 -8.36 6.59 -3.46
N ARG A 127 -8.59 7.62 -4.27
CA ARG A 127 -7.64 8.07 -5.29
C ARG A 127 -6.40 8.73 -4.71
N TYR A 128 -6.57 9.61 -3.74
CA TYR A 128 -5.47 10.42 -3.21
C TYR A 128 -5.09 10.00 -1.80
N VAL A 129 -3.78 9.87 -1.56
CA VAL A 129 -3.22 9.82 -0.21
C VAL A 129 -2.42 11.10 -0.01
N VAL A 130 -2.64 11.78 1.10
CA VAL A 130 -2.18 13.15 1.33
C VAL A 130 -1.39 13.20 2.61
N ASN A 131 -0.15 13.68 2.50
CA ASN A 131 0.68 14.04 3.64
C ASN A 131 0.43 15.50 4.01
N LEU A 132 -0.12 15.70 5.21
CA LEU A 132 -0.54 17.01 5.70
C LEU A 132 0.64 17.85 6.21
N ASP A 133 1.70 17.21 6.70
CA ASP A 133 2.87 17.90 7.26
C ASP A 133 3.77 18.46 6.17
N LYS A 134 4.01 17.65 5.14
CA LYS A 134 4.89 18.01 4.02
C LYS A 134 4.17 18.68 2.86
N LYS A 135 2.83 18.68 2.88
CA LYS A 135 1.99 19.10 1.75
C LYS A 135 2.36 18.35 0.48
N GLN A 136 2.33 17.03 0.57
CA GLN A 136 2.62 16.13 -0.55
C GLN A 136 1.41 15.24 -0.78
N PHE A 137 1.25 14.70 -1.98
CA PHE A 137 0.22 13.70 -2.24
C PHE A 137 0.65 12.69 -3.29
N ILE A 138 -0.04 11.57 -3.33
CA ILE A 138 0.00 10.60 -4.43
C ILE A 138 -1.40 10.46 -5.03
N ASP A 139 -1.47 10.46 -6.35
CA ASP A 139 -2.63 10.13 -7.17
C ASP A 139 -2.48 8.67 -7.63
N ARG A 140 -3.20 7.77 -6.96
CA ARG A 140 -3.12 6.32 -7.17
C ARG A 140 -3.64 5.87 -8.54
N GLU A 141 -4.35 6.73 -9.30
CA GLU A 141 -4.67 6.44 -10.70
C GLU A 141 -3.49 6.70 -11.64
N ARG A 142 -2.48 7.46 -11.20
CA ARG A 142 -1.37 7.94 -12.03
C ARG A 142 -0.01 7.37 -11.62
N THR A 143 0.04 6.56 -10.57
CA THR A 143 1.26 5.85 -10.17
C THR A 143 1.75 4.90 -11.25
N ALA A 144 3.03 4.52 -11.18
CA ALA A 144 3.64 3.66 -12.17
C ALA A 144 2.93 2.30 -12.29
N VAL A 145 2.91 1.75 -13.49
CA VAL A 145 2.34 0.43 -13.79
C VAL A 145 3.35 -0.63 -13.39
N HIS A 146 2.97 -1.48 -12.43
CA HIS A 146 3.77 -2.61 -11.98
C HIS A 146 3.62 -3.81 -12.91
N LEU A 147 2.37 -4.12 -13.27
CA LEU A 147 2.01 -5.34 -13.98
C LEU A 147 0.70 -5.16 -14.72
N VAL A 148 0.53 -5.86 -15.84
CA VAL A 148 -0.76 -6.01 -16.51
C VAL A 148 -1.12 -7.48 -16.54
N VAL A 149 -2.26 -7.82 -15.93
CA VAL A 149 -2.87 -9.16 -15.99
C VAL A 149 -4.06 -9.11 -16.96
N PRO A 150 -4.59 -10.25 -17.42
CA PRO A 150 -5.73 -10.24 -18.32
C PRO A 150 -6.91 -9.45 -17.74
N GLY A 151 -7.25 -8.32 -18.38
CA GLY A 151 -8.37 -7.47 -17.98
C GLY A 151 -8.09 -6.47 -16.85
N GLU A 152 -6.88 -6.41 -16.29
CA GLU A 152 -6.59 -5.52 -15.15
C GLU A 152 -5.16 -4.94 -15.21
N VAL A 153 -5.03 -3.66 -14.82
CA VAL A 153 -3.74 -2.96 -14.68
C VAL A 153 -3.43 -2.84 -13.20
N TRP A 154 -2.26 -3.33 -12.82
CA TRP A 154 -1.76 -3.22 -11.46
C TRP A 154 -0.76 -2.07 -11.38
N ARG A 155 -1.11 -1.03 -10.62
CA ARG A 155 -0.25 0.13 -10.36
C ARG A 155 0.40 0.04 -8.98
N ASP A 156 1.60 0.58 -8.87
CA ASP A 156 2.31 0.73 -7.60
C ASP A 156 1.44 1.51 -6.61
N ASP A 157 1.41 1.06 -5.35
CA ASP A 157 0.83 1.82 -4.25
C ASP A 157 1.95 2.39 -3.42
N LEU A 158 2.27 3.65 -3.66
CA LEU A 158 3.40 4.30 -3.00
C LEU A 158 3.17 4.49 -1.49
N PHE A 159 1.94 4.36 -1.00
CA PHE A 159 1.61 4.57 0.41
C PHE A 159 2.46 3.72 1.38
N PRO A 160 2.49 2.38 1.30
CA PRO A 160 3.33 1.54 2.17
C PRO A 160 4.83 1.88 2.09
N VAL A 161 5.38 2.13 0.89
CA VAL A 161 6.81 2.42 0.71
C VAL A 161 7.20 3.80 1.25
N LEU A 162 6.30 4.79 1.15
CA LEU A 162 6.53 6.13 1.71
C LEU A 162 6.40 6.11 3.24
N SER A 163 5.57 5.24 3.82
CA SER A 163 5.28 5.23 5.26
C SER A 163 6.03 4.17 6.07
N VAL A 164 6.86 3.33 5.45
CA VAL A 164 7.61 2.27 6.14
C VAL A 164 8.66 2.86 7.11
N PRO A 165 8.85 2.29 8.32
CA PRO A 165 9.89 2.77 9.25
C PRO A 165 11.33 2.54 8.78
N PHE A 166 11.59 1.65 7.81
CA PHE A 166 12.95 1.20 7.47
C PHE A 166 13.37 1.59 6.06
N ASP A 167 14.66 1.84 5.90
CA ASP A 167 15.30 2.08 4.60
C ASP A 167 16.02 0.79 4.16
N TRP A 168 15.38 0.03 3.26
CA TRP A 168 15.89 -1.25 2.77
C TRP A 168 16.91 -1.10 1.63
N ASP A 169 16.90 0.03 0.93
CA ASP A 169 17.80 0.28 -0.20
C ASP A 169 18.28 1.74 -0.23
N PRO A 170 19.58 2.01 0.01
CA PRO A 170 20.14 3.36 -0.12
C PRO A 170 19.99 3.98 -1.53
N LYS A 171 19.57 3.21 -2.54
CA LYS A 171 19.22 3.72 -3.87
C LYS A 171 17.81 4.29 -3.96
N THR A 172 16.92 3.96 -3.02
CA THR A 172 15.51 4.38 -3.05
C THR A 172 15.29 5.49 -2.03
N SER A 173 15.66 6.72 -2.40
CA SER A 173 15.73 7.88 -1.49
C SER A 173 14.39 8.34 -0.89
N TYR A 174 13.27 7.78 -1.35
CA TYR A 174 11.92 8.13 -0.90
C TYR A 174 11.33 7.15 0.13
N LEU A 175 12.01 6.04 0.43
CA LEU A 175 11.52 5.07 1.42
C LEU A 175 11.36 5.72 2.79
N GLY A 176 10.21 5.49 3.41
CA GLY A 176 9.91 5.96 4.76
C GLY A 176 9.85 7.47 4.91
N MET A 177 9.81 8.24 3.81
CA MET A 177 9.80 9.69 3.90
C MET A 177 8.52 10.24 4.54
N TRP A 178 7.41 9.52 4.55
CA TRP A 178 6.17 9.87 5.24
C TRP A 178 6.02 9.18 6.60
N PHE A 179 7.04 8.45 7.05
CA PHE A 179 7.01 7.76 8.34
C PHE A 179 6.84 8.75 9.50
N GLY A 180 5.74 8.59 10.24
CA GLY A 180 5.42 9.44 11.39
C GLY A 180 4.75 10.77 11.06
N ASP A 181 4.47 11.03 9.78
CA ASP A 181 3.74 12.22 9.36
C ASP A 181 2.23 12.00 9.51
N ARG A 182 1.48 13.11 9.56
CA ARG A 182 0.01 13.11 9.57
C ARG A 182 -0.53 12.91 8.17
N LEU A 183 -1.34 11.86 8.00
CA LEU A 183 -1.84 11.45 6.69
C LEU A 183 -3.38 11.54 6.63
N THR A 184 -3.92 11.70 5.43
CA THR A 184 -5.34 11.52 5.14
C THR A 184 -5.51 10.91 3.75
N ALA A 185 -6.70 10.42 3.44
CA ALA A 185 -7.03 9.88 2.13
C ALA A 185 -8.35 10.46 1.63
N THR A 186 -8.47 10.70 0.32
CA THR A 186 -9.64 11.38 -0.25
C THR A 186 -9.79 11.11 -1.74
N ASN A 187 -10.99 11.32 -2.28
CA ASN A 187 -11.23 11.38 -3.73
C ASN A 187 -11.21 12.81 -4.28
N VAL A 188 -11.05 13.80 -3.41
CA VAL A 188 -10.93 15.21 -3.80
C VAL A 188 -9.46 15.52 -4.03
N ARG A 189 -9.14 16.05 -5.22
CA ARG A 189 -7.77 16.44 -5.55
C ARG A 189 -7.22 17.43 -4.50
N PRO A 190 -6.02 17.20 -3.95
CA PRO A 190 -5.36 18.16 -3.07
C PRO A 190 -5.09 19.51 -3.77
N PRO A 191 -4.94 20.60 -3.00
CA PRO A 191 -4.62 21.92 -3.55
C PRO A 191 -3.36 21.92 -4.42
N GLU A 192 -3.28 22.84 -5.40
CA GLU A 192 -2.17 22.91 -6.36
C GLU A 192 -0.80 23.17 -5.72
N GLU A 193 -0.78 23.77 -4.52
CA GLU A 193 0.46 23.98 -3.77
C GLU A 193 1.04 22.70 -3.15
N TYR A 194 0.30 21.59 -3.16
CA TYR A 194 0.82 20.31 -2.72
C TYR A 194 1.71 19.69 -3.81
N GLU A 195 2.85 19.15 -3.41
CA GLU A 195 3.75 18.43 -4.31
C GLU A 195 3.16 17.05 -4.68
N ASP A 196 3.05 16.80 -5.99
CA ASP A 196 2.59 15.53 -6.56
C ASP A 196 3.76 14.53 -6.62
N LEU A 197 3.69 13.43 -5.86
CA LEU A 197 4.70 12.36 -5.84
C LEU A 197 4.31 11.14 -6.69
N SER A 198 3.24 11.22 -7.48
CA SER A 198 2.70 10.06 -8.23
C SER A 198 3.66 9.49 -9.26
N TYR A 199 4.69 10.25 -9.66
CA TYR A 199 5.69 9.81 -10.64
C TYR A 199 6.84 9.01 -10.02
N LEU A 200 6.91 8.89 -8.68
CA LEU A 200 7.85 7.97 -8.05
C LEU A 200 7.50 6.54 -8.49
N LYS A 201 8.53 5.72 -8.70
CA LYS A 201 8.36 4.37 -9.23
C LYS A 201 9.37 3.41 -8.62
N SER A 202 8.94 2.16 -8.46
CA SER A 202 9.90 1.08 -8.24
C SER A 202 10.79 0.88 -9.49
N GLU A 203 11.98 0.30 -9.33
CA GLU A 203 12.85 -0.06 -10.46
C GLU A 203 12.16 -1.00 -11.49
N ARG A 204 11.07 -1.66 -11.09
CA ARG A 204 10.34 -2.65 -11.90
C ARG A 204 9.09 -2.08 -12.57
N SER A 205 8.78 -0.81 -12.35
CA SER A 205 7.51 -0.21 -12.77
C SER A 205 7.68 0.83 -13.87
N VAL A 206 6.62 1.02 -14.66
CA VAL A 206 6.60 1.89 -15.84
C VAL A 206 5.73 3.11 -15.59
N THR A 207 6.33 4.30 -15.65
CA THR A 207 5.59 5.57 -15.64
C THR A 207 4.97 5.81 -17.01
N THR A 208 3.68 6.14 -17.03
CA THR A 208 2.94 6.42 -18.26
C THR A 208 1.83 7.44 -17.98
N GLY A 209 1.53 8.28 -18.98
CA GLY A 209 0.38 9.20 -18.94
C GLY A 209 -0.95 8.54 -19.31
N LEU A 210 -0.93 7.27 -19.72
CA LEU A 210 -2.10 6.53 -20.18
C LEU A 210 -3.02 6.09 -19.02
N SER A 211 -4.32 6.09 -19.28
CA SER A 211 -5.33 5.50 -18.40
C SER A 211 -5.21 3.96 -18.36
N ASN A 212 -5.87 3.33 -17.38
CA ASN A 212 -5.89 1.87 -17.30
C ASN A 212 -6.56 1.25 -18.54
N GLU A 213 -7.61 1.87 -19.07
CA GLU A 213 -8.31 1.43 -20.27
C GLU A 213 -7.41 1.51 -21.51
N GLU A 214 -6.64 2.59 -21.64
CA GLU A 214 -5.69 2.78 -22.74
C GLU A 214 -4.55 1.76 -22.67
N ILE A 215 -4.00 1.52 -21.48
CA ILE A 215 -2.98 0.49 -21.25
C ILE A 215 -3.54 -0.89 -21.61
N LEU A 216 -4.75 -1.22 -21.14
CA LEU A 216 -5.37 -2.51 -21.44
C LEU A 216 -5.63 -2.68 -22.93
N ALA A 217 -6.12 -1.64 -23.62
CA ALA A 217 -6.32 -1.70 -25.07
C ALA A 217 -5.00 -1.95 -25.80
N TYR A 218 -3.93 -1.23 -25.43
CA TYR A 218 -2.60 -1.36 -26.04
C TYR A 218 -1.94 -2.73 -25.78
N VAL A 219 -2.04 -3.23 -24.55
CA VAL A 219 -1.44 -4.50 -24.14
C VAL A 219 -2.28 -5.68 -24.60
N SER A 220 -3.59 -5.54 -24.78
CA SER A 220 -4.44 -6.64 -25.27
C SER A 220 -4.41 -6.80 -26.79
N GLU A 221 -3.99 -5.76 -27.53
CA GLU A 221 -3.84 -5.83 -28.98
C GLU A 221 -2.87 -6.95 -29.37
N GLY A 222 -3.34 -7.96 -30.08
CA GLY A 222 -2.55 -9.10 -30.54
C GLY A 222 -2.08 -10.05 -29.43
N ALA A 223 -2.67 -9.95 -28.23
CA ALA A 223 -2.29 -10.79 -27.10
C ALA A 223 -2.55 -12.28 -27.37
N PRO A 224 -1.69 -13.18 -26.84
CA PRO A 224 -1.90 -14.61 -26.95
C PRO A 224 -3.20 -15.03 -26.24
N GLU A 225 -3.86 -16.08 -26.73
CA GLU A 225 -4.95 -16.69 -25.98
C GLU A 225 -4.43 -17.22 -24.64
N VAL A 226 -5.16 -16.94 -23.56
CA VAL A 226 -4.84 -17.45 -22.22
C VAL A 226 -5.30 -18.91 -22.14
N THR A 227 -4.52 -19.83 -22.70
CA THR A 227 -4.82 -21.28 -22.73
C THR A 227 -3.87 -22.09 -21.85
N GLU A 228 -3.18 -21.44 -20.92
CA GLU A 228 -2.08 -22.07 -20.19
C GLU A 228 -2.55 -22.88 -18.99
N ASP A 229 -1.76 -23.90 -18.66
CA ASP A 229 -2.00 -24.74 -17.49
C ASP A 229 -2.03 -23.86 -16.22
N PRO A 230 -3.10 -23.91 -15.41
CA PRO A 230 -3.23 -23.15 -14.16
C PRO A 230 -2.09 -23.37 -13.15
N SER A 231 -1.33 -24.46 -13.28
CA SER A 231 -0.15 -24.74 -12.45
C SER A 231 1.12 -24.02 -12.92
N THR A 232 1.11 -23.41 -14.11
CA THR A 232 2.22 -22.61 -14.62
C THR A 232 2.36 -21.35 -13.77
N PRO A 233 3.54 -21.07 -13.19
CA PRO A 233 3.77 -19.81 -12.51
C PRO A 233 3.46 -18.63 -13.43
N TYR A 234 2.74 -17.61 -12.94
CA TYR A 234 2.29 -16.51 -13.79
C TYR A 234 3.44 -15.84 -14.56
N ARG A 235 4.64 -15.73 -13.98
CA ARG A 235 5.82 -15.14 -14.64
C ARG A 235 6.32 -15.94 -15.85
N ASP A 236 5.94 -17.20 -15.96
CA ASP A 236 6.34 -18.06 -17.05
C ASP A 236 5.32 -18.11 -18.19
N THR A 237 4.15 -17.51 -17.98
CA THR A 237 3.06 -17.39 -18.97
C THR A 237 3.48 -16.60 -20.20
N ALA A 238 2.96 -16.99 -21.35
CA ALA A 238 3.05 -16.27 -22.62
C ALA A 238 2.43 -14.89 -22.48
N TRP A 239 1.32 -14.77 -21.74
CA TRP A 239 0.71 -13.48 -21.42
C TRP A 239 1.70 -12.57 -20.68
N TYR A 240 2.30 -13.01 -19.57
CA TYR A 240 3.22 -12.17 -18.79
C TYR A 240 4.41 -11.71 -19.63
N LYS A 241 5.01 -12.62 -20.40
CA LYS A 241 6.13 -12.28 -21.31
C LYS A 241 5.70 -11.28 -22.38
N TYR A 242 4.50 -11.45 -22.94
CA TYR A 242 3.91 -10.55 -23.92
C TYR A 242 3.64 -9.17 -23.34
N ALA A 243 2.91 -9.11 -22.22
CA ALA A 243 2.51 -7.89 -21.54
C ALA A 243 3.72 -7.06 -21.10
N ASN A 244 4.75 -7.70 -20.50
CA ASN A 244 5.96 -6.98 -20.12
C ASN A 244 6.69 -6.39 -21.33
N LYS A 245 6.80 -7.14 -22.43
CA LYS A 245 7.39 -6.59 -23.66
C LYS A 245 6.61 -5.37 -24.16
N ARG A 246 5.27 -5.40 -24.12
CA ARG A 246 4.43 -4.26 -24.50
C ARG A 246 4.61 -3.08 -23.55
N LEU A 247 4.72 -3.32 -22.25
CA LEU A 247 5.02 -2.27 -21.26
C LEU A 247 6.42 -1.65 -21.50
N ASP A 248 7.43 -2.45 -21.83
CA ASP A 248 8.76 -1.95 -22.18
C ASP A 248 8.74 -1.03 -23.41
N GLU A 249 7.89 -1.34 -24.40
CA GLU A 249 7.68 -0.48 -25.58
C GLU A 249 7.07 0.88 -25.19
N LEU A 250 6.24 0.94 -24.14
CA LEU A 250 5.69 2.21 -23.62
C LEU A 250 6.77 3.09 -22.97
N ILE A 251 7.81 2.50 -22.37
CA ILE A 251 8.95 3.25 -21.80
C ILE A 251 9.70 4.02 -22.90
N GLY A 252 9.77 3.47 -24.11
CA GLY A 252 10.46 4.08 -25.25
C GLY A 252 9.70 5.20 -25.96
N LEU A 253 8.42 5.41 -25.62
CA LEU A 253 7.60 6.49 -26.13
C LEU A 253 7.76 7.70 -25.21
N ASP A 254 8.67 8.59 -25.57
CA ASP A 254 8.87 9.86 -24.86
C ASP A 254 7.59 10.72 -24.98
N PHE A 255 6.81 10.80 -23.90
CA PHE A 255 5.63 11.66 -23.80
C PHE A 255 5.95 13.07 -23.29
N SER A 256 7.20 13.53 -23.42
CA SER A 256 7.64 14.90 -23.07
C SER A 256 6.89 16.04 -23.79
N GLY A 257 5.91 15.73 -24.64
CA GLY A 257 5.03 16.68 -25.32
C GLY A 257 3.62 16.87 -24.74
N VAL A 258 3.17 16.10 -23.74
CA VAL A 258 1.80 16.24 -23.20
C VAL A 258 1.82 16.94 -21.83
N ILE A 259 2.24 18.21 -21.85
CA ILE A 259 1.80 19.15 -20.81
C ILE A 259 0.40 19.61 -21.23
N VAL A 260 -0.58 19.20 -20.42
CA VAL A 260 -1.99 19.58 -20.53
C VAL A 260 -2.11 21.11 -20.50
N SER A 261 -2.73 21.68 -21.54
CA SER A 261 -3.37 23.00 -21.49
C SER A 261 -4.75 22.91 -20.85
#